data_AF-A0A2E2L6B9-F1
#
_entry.id   AF-A0A2E2L6B9-F1
#
_cell.length_a   1.000
_cell.length_b   1.000
_cell.length_c   1.000
_cell.angle_alpha   90.00
_cell.angle_beta   90.00
_cell.angle_gamma   90.00
#
_symmetry.space_group_name_H-M   'P 1'
#
loop_
_entity.id
_entity.type
_entity.pdbx_description
1 polymer ?
#
loop_
_entity_poly.entity_id
_entity_poly.type
_entity_poly.pdbx_seq_one_letter_code
_entity_poly.pdbx_strand_id
1 'polypeptide(L)'
;MEAIRVAWAPVADARRRAVADELLHRLAPGREVSRVCPRCGGDHGAPRLTPGGLLASTTYVRDGMNRVATAVAAVIDGRGLVGFGIDAERGDASDASDVVGVATLREWVRLEAAAKADGRLLRLDPTSVVVHTAGSTWTASLPSAPDVRGRDLPGPPGSVLSAAWRSA
;
A
#
# COMPACT_ATOMS: atom_id res chain seq x y z
N MET A 1 2.57 -7.06 18.66
CA MET A 1 2.60 -7.17 17.19
C MET A 1 1.36 -6.46 16.66
N GLU A 2 1.54 -5.35 15.95
CA GLU A 2 0.42 -4.54 15.47
C GLU A 2 -0.35 -5.29 14.38
N ALA A 3 -1.65 -5.47 14.58
CA ALA A 3 -2.48 -6.22 13.64
C ALA A 3 -2.87 -5.34 12.46
N ILE A 4 -2.17 -5.46 11.33
CA ILE A 4 -2.65 -4.91 10.05
C ILE A 4 -3.91 -5.67 9.65
N ARG A 5 -5.00 -4.95 9.44
CA ARG A 5 -6.28 -5.47 8.97
C ARG A 5 -6.46 -5.08 7.51
N VAL A 6 -6.87 -6.03 6.68
CA VAL A 6 -7.00 -5.85 5.23
C VAL A 6 -8.41 -6.27 4.80
N ALA A 7 -8.97 -5.57 3.83
CA ALA A 7 -10.17 -5.98 3.13
C ALA A 7 -10.03 -5.67 1.63
N TRP A 8 -10.72 -6.43 0.81
CA TRP A 8 -10.78 -6.22 -0.64
C TRP A 8 -12.16 -6.52 -1.19
N ALA A 9 -12.46 -5.96 -2.35
CA ALA A 9 -13.68 -6.23 -3.09
C ALA A 9 -13.47 -6.06 -4.60
N PRO A 10 -14.12 -6.88 -5.44
CA PRO A 10 -14.21 -6.64 -6.87
C PRO A 10 -14.83 -5.26 -7.15
N VAL A 11 -14.37 -4.58 -8.19
CA VAL A 11 -14.84 -3.24 -8.52
C VAL A 11 -14.70 -2.93 -10.01
N ALA A 12 -15.63 -2.15 -10.55
CA ALA A 12 -15.47 -1.51 -11.85
C ALA A 12 -14.62 -0.25 -11.73
N ASP A 13 -13.77 0.04 -12.71
CA ASP A 13 -12.76 1.10 -12.63
C ASP A 13 -13.30 2.48 -12.17
N ALA A 14 -14.46 2.89 -12.69
CA ALA A 14 -15.11 4.17 -12.33
C ALA A 14 -15.52 4.26 -10.85
N ARG A 15 -15.69 3.12 -10.16
CA ARG A 15 -16.12 3.02 -8.75
C ARG A 15 -14.97 2.74 -7.78
N ARG A 16 -13.74 2.58 -8.28
CA ARG A 16 -12.60 2.08 -7.49
C ARG A 16 -12.40 2.81 -6.15
N ARG A 17 -12.51 4.15 -6.15
CA ARG A 17 -12.32 4.97 -4.94
C ARG A 17 -13.46 4.83 -3.95
N ALA A 18 -14.71 4.88 -4.42
CA ALA A 18 -15.88 4.70 -3.57
C ALA A 18 -15.85 3.35 -2.86
N VAL A 19 -15.51 2.28 -3.57
CA VAL A 19 -15.36 0.94 -2.95
C VAL A 19 -14.18 0.89 -1.98
N ALA A 20 -13.04 1.51 -2.31
CA ALA A 20 -11.92 1.59 -1.37
C ALA A 20 -12.30 2.31 -0.07
N ASP A 21 -13.11 3.36 -0.15
CA ASP A 21 -13.60 4.09 1.02
C ASP A 21 -14.62 3.26 1.79
N GLU A 22 -15.55 2.57 1.14
CA GLU A 22 -16.47 1.61 1.80
C GLU A 22 -15.71 0.51 2.56
N LEU A 23 -14.61 -0.01 1.99
CA LEU A 23 -13.73 -0.97 2.67
C LEU A 23 -13.05 -0.34 3.90
N LEU A 24 -12.58 0.91 3.80
CA LEU A 24 -12.00 1.62 4.94
C LEU A 24 -13.02 1.88 6.05
N HIS A 25 -14.27 2.24 5.72
CA HIS A 25 -15.33 2.40 6.72
C HIS A 25 -15.62 1.08 7.45
N ARG A 26 -15.58 -0.05 6.74
CA ARG A 26 -15.74 -1.38 7.36
C ARG A 26 -14.57 -1.73 8.28
N LEU A 27 -13.34 -1.41 7.87
CA LEU A 27 -12.14 -1.65 8.66
C LEU A 27 -11.99 -0.68 9.84
N ALA A 28 -12.56 0.52 9.75
CA ALA A 28 -12.44 1.57 10.75
C ALA A 28 -13.81 2.21 11.02
N PRO A 29 -14.75 1.46 11.65
CA PRO A 29 -16.09 1.97 11.92
C PRO A 29 -16.04 3.23 12.78
N GLY A 30 -16.88 4.21 12.46
CA GLY A 30 -16.93 5.51 13.14
C GLY A 30 -15.80 6.47 12.75
N ARG A 31 -15.02 6.16 11.71
CA ARG A 31 -14.04 7.09 11.13
C ARG A 31 -14.54 7.67 9.81
N GLU A 32 -14.31 8.96 9.62
CA GLU A 32 -14.46 9.61 8.32
C GLU A 32 -13.19 9.40 7.48
N VAL A 33 -13.36 9.28 6.16
CA VAL A 33 -12.27 9.12 5.21
C VAL A 33 -12.12 10.41 4.39
N SER A 34 -10.91 10.97 4.34
CA SER A 34 -10.57 12.08 3.45
C SER A 34 -9.38 11.73 2.56
N ARG A 35 -9.35 12.28 1.34
CA ARG A 35 -8.30 12.03 0.34
C ARG A 35 -7.80 13.32 -0.29
N VAL A 36 -7.31 14.25 0.53
CA VAL A 36 -6.76 15.50 0.00
C VAL A 36 -5.32 15.29 -0.42
N CYS A 37 -5.03 15.51 -1.70
CA CYS A 37 -3.66 15.52 -2.19
C CYS A 37 -2.93 16.75 -1.63
N PRO A 38 -1.82 16.57 -0.91
CA PRO A 38 -1.08 17.71 -0.34
C PRO A 38 -0.42 18.59 -1.41
N ARG A 39 -0.41 18.18 -2.69
CA ARG A 39 0.20 18.91 -3.80
C ARG A 39 -0.78 19.82 -4.54
N CYS A 40 -1.95 19.30 -4.90
CA CYS A 40 -2.92 20.01 -5.75
C CYS A 40 -4.29 20.21 -5.08
N GLY A 41 -4.50 19.67 -3.87
CA GLY A 41 -5.79 19.70 -3.19
C GLY A 41 -6.85 18.71 -3.74
N GLY A 42 -6.56 18.00 -4.82
CA GLY A 42 -7.47 17.04 -5.45
C GLY A 42 -7.75 15.80 -4.59
N ASP A 43 -8.77 15.04 -4.97
CA ASP A 43 -9.34 13.90 -4.24
C ASP A 43 -8.53 12.58 -4.34
N HIS A 44 -7.28 12.67 -4.78
CA HIS A 44 -6.40 11.54 -5.09
C HIS A 44 -5.24 11.38 -4.10
N GLY A 45 -5.35 12.01 -2.93
CA GLY A 45 -4.39 11.84 -1.84
C GLY A 45 -4.45 10.45 -1.22
N ALA A 46 -3.42 10.13 -0.41
CA ALA A 46 -3.48 9.01 0.50
C ALA A 46 -4.67 9.19 1.47
N PRO A 47 -5.40 8.12 1.81
CA PRO A 47 -6.54 8.23 2.71
C PRO A 47 -6.10 8.60 4.12
N ARG A 48 -6.82 9.52 4.74
CA ARG A 48 -6.68 9.89 6.15
C ARG A 48 -7.97 9.58 6.89
N LEU A 49 -7.84 9.04 8.11
CA LEU A 49 -8.97 8.67 8.96
C LEU A 49 -9.12 9.67 10.12
N THR A 50 -10.34 10.16 10.34
CA THR A 50 -10.68 11.06 11.45
C THR A 50 -11.81 10.48 12.31
N PRO A 51 -11.74 10.52 13.66
CA PRO A 51 -10.58 10.96 14.46
C PRO A 51 -9.35 10.06 14.21
N GLY A 52 -8.16 10.54 14.57
CA GLY A 52 -6.91 9.81 14.35
C GLY A 52 -6.77 8.52 15.20
N GLY A 53 -5.56 7.93 15.13
CA GLY A 53 -5.20 6.70 15.85
C GLY A 53 -5.10 5.45 14.96
N LEU A 54 -5.59 5.52 13.73
CA LEU A 54 -5.36 4.52 12.69
C LEU A 54 -4.69 5.18 11.48
N LEU A 55 -3.74 4.48 10.87
CA LEU A 55 -3.24 4.81 9.54
C LEU A 55 -3.91 3.90 8.51
N ALA A 56 -4.15 4.44 7.31
CA ALA A 56 -4.84 3.75 6.24
C ALA A 56 -4.03 3.82 4.93
N SER A 57 -4.13 2.77 4.13
CA SER A 57 -3.60 2.77 2.76
C SER A 57 -4.53 1.96 1.86
N THR A 58 -4.55 2.31 0.58
CA THR A 58 -5.34 1.63 -0.44
C THR A 58 -4.52 1.40 -1.69
N THR A 59 -4.74 0.28 -2.35
CA THR A 59 -4.17 -0.01 -3.68
C THR A 59 -5.22 -0.71 -4.55
N TYR A 60 -4.92 -0.84 -5.84
CA TYR A 60 -5.85 -1.37 -6.83
C TYR A 60 -5.17 -2.44 -7.67
N VAL A 61 -5.74 -3.62 -7.70
CA VAL A 61 -5.27 -4.69 -8.58
C VAL A 61 -5.94 -4.55 -9.94
N ARG A 62 -5.13 -4.57 -10.99
CA ARG A 62 -5.60 -4.48 -12.37
C ARG A 62 -5.76 -5.86 -13.01
N ASP A 63 -6.64 -5.94 -14.01
CA ASP A 63 -6.77 -7.11 -14.87
C ASP A 63 -5.73 -7.09 -16.01
N GLY A 64 -5.70 -8.16 -16.81
CA GLY A 64 -4.82 -8.26 -17.99
C GLY A 64 -5.12 -7.26 -19.11
N MET A 65 -6.13 -6.40 -18.95
CA MET A 65 -6.47 -5.30 -19.86
C MET A 65 -6.26 -3.93 -19.21
N ASN A 66 -5.47 -3.88 -18.12
CA ASN A 66 -5.11 -2.67 -17.38
C ASN A 66 -6.31 -1.94 -16.72
N ARG A 67 -7.46 -2.61 -16.56
CA ARG A 67 -8.61 -2.05 -15.83
C ARG A 67 -8.51 -2.42 -14.37
N VAL A 68 -8.87 -1.50 -13.46
CA VAL A 68 -8.98 -1.87 -12.05
C VAL A 68 -10.12 -2.88 -11.90
N ALA A 69 -9.79 -4.03 -11.33
CA ALA A 69 -10.72 -5.13 -11.09
C ALA A 69 -10.98 -5.37 -9.60
N THR A 70 -10.03 -4.99 -8.72
CA THR A 70 -10.17 -5.15 -7.26
C THR A 70 -9.64 -3.92 -6.54
N ALA A 71 -10.40 -3.41 -5.58
CA ALA A 71 -9.92 -2.43 -4.60
C ALA A 71 -9.45 -3.17 -3.35
N VAL A 72 -8.31 -2.75 -2.80
CA VAL A 72 -7.75 -3.28 -1.56
C VAL A 72 -7.52 -2.12 -0.60
N ALA A 73 -7.94 -2.30 0.64
CA ALA A 73 -7.76 -1.34 1.73
C ALA A 73 -7.13 -2.03 2.93
N ALA A 74 -6.29 -1.31 3.65
CA ALA A 74 -5.73 -1.78 4.91
C ALA A 74 -5.68 -0.65 5.94
N VAL A 75 -5.70 -1.06 7.21
CA VAL A 75 -5.51 -0.18 8.36
C VAL A 75 -4.57 -0.81 9.38
N ILE A 76 -3.82 0.05 10.09
CA ILE A 76 -2.94 -0.32 11.20
C ILE A 76 -3.13 0.68 12.35
N ASP A 77 -2.87 0.25 13.59
CA ASP A 77 -2.74 1.15 14.74
C ASP A 77 -1.61 2.15 14.47
N GLY A 78 -1.90 3.45 14.60
CA GLY A 78 -0.94 4.52 14.30
C GLY A 78 -0.01 4.90 15.45
N ARG A 79 -0.12 4.28 16.63
CA ARG A 79 0.70 4.63 17.79
C ARG A 79 2.19 4.42 17.50
N GLY A 80 2.96 5.51 17.55
CA GLY A 80 4.41 5.48 17.26
C GLY A 80 4.75 5.36 15.78
N LEU A 81 3.76 5.45 14.87
CA LEU A 81 3.95 5.38 13.43
C LEU A 81 3.71 6.73 12.76
N VAL A 82 4.51 7.04 11.74
CA VAL A 82 4.41 8.26 10.93
C VAL A 82 4.04 7.99 9.47
N GLY A 83 3.96 6.72 9.07
CA GLY A 83 3.63 6.34 7.71
C GLY A 83 3.19 4.88 7.57
N PHE A 84 2.30 4.62 6.62
CA PHE A 84 1.79 3.30 6.30
C PHE A 84 1.43 3.22 4.81
N GLY A 85 1.78 2.10 4.17
CA GLY A 85 1.58 1.86 2.76
C GLY A 85 1.26 0.40 2.48
N ILE A 86 0.42 0.16 1.47
CA ILE A 86 0.19 -1.17 0.91
C ILE A 86 0.29 -1.11 -0.60
N ASP A 87 0.77 -2.20 -1.20
CA ASP A 87 0.68 -2.39 -2.63
C ASP A 87 0.30 -3.82 -3.00
N ALA A 88 -0.39 -3.98 -4.13
CA ALA A 88 -0.80 -5.29 -4.60
C ALA A 88 -0.94 -5.33 -6.12
N GLU A 89 -0.46 -6.43 -6.69
CA GLU A 89 -0.48 -6.68 -8.13
C GLU A 89 -0.98 -8.09 -8.43
N ARG A 90 -1.58 -8.26 -9.61
CA ARG A 90 -2.03 -9.57 -10.10
C ARG A 90 -0.82 -10.36 -10.57
N GLY A 91 -0.75 -11.63 -10.19
CA GLY A 91 0.32 -12.55 -10.61
C GLY A 91 0.88 -13.36 -9.46
N ASP A 92 1.99 -14.03 -9.74
CA ASP A 92 2.73 -14.83 -8.79
C ASP A 92 3.94 -14.08 -8.24
N ALA A 93 4.30 -14.35 -6.99
CA ALA A 93 5.37 -13.63 -6.30
C ALA A 93 6.74 -13.74 -7.00
N SER A 94 6.97 -14.84 -7.72
CA SER A 94 8.20 -15.14 -8.45
C SER A 94 8.20 -14.64 -9.90
N ASP A 95 7.09 -14.09 -10.39
CA ASP A 95 7.03 -13.56 -11.75
C ASP A 95 8.07 -12.46 -11.93
N ALA A 96 8.67 -12.38 -13.12
CA ALA A 96 9.62 -11.32 -13.43
C ALA A 96 8.92 -9.95 -13.39
N SER A 97 9.60 -8.96 -12.84
CA SER A 97 9.14 -7.57 -12.88
C SER A 97 9.62 -6.89 -14.17
N ASP A 98 8.77 -6.03 -14.75
CA ASP A 98 9.14 -5.16 -15.88
C ASP A 98 9.92 -3.91 -15.44
N VAL A 99 10.16 -3.75 -14.13
CA VAL A 99 10.83 -2.57 -13.56
C VAL A 99 12.35 -2.80 -13.46
N VAL A 100 13.12 -1.93 -14.09
CA VAL A 100 14.60 -1.96 -14.04
C VAL A 100 15.09 -1.94 -12.60
N GLY A 101 15.97 -2.87 -12.25
CA GLY A 101 16.54 -3.01 -10.91
C GLY A 101 15.66 -3.79 -9.92
N VAL A 102 14.52 -4.33 -10.36
CA VAL A 102 13.62 -5.16 -9.58
C VAL A 102 13.49 -6.51 -10.29
N ALA A 103 13.83 -7.61 -9.64
CA ALA A 103 13.84 -8.92 -10.28
C ALA A 103 12.45 -9.56 -10.31
N THR A 104 11.68 -9.44 -9.22
CA THR A 104 10.39 -10.15 -9.07
C THR A 104 9.22 -9.23 -8.77
N LEU A 105 8.00 -9.71 -9.06
CA LEU A 105 6.75 -9.03 -8.71
C LEU A 105 6.64 -8.80 -7.20
N ARG A 106 7.14 -9.74 -6.38
CA ARG A 106 7.20 -9.56 -4.93
C ARG A 106 8.09 -8.39 -4.54
N GLU A 107 9.27 -8.25 -5.13
CA GLU A 107 10.16 -7.12 -4.85
C GLU A 107 9.53 -5.80 -5.27
N TRP A 108 8.85 -5.78 -6.42
CA TRP A 108 8.11 -4.60 -6.89
C TRP A 108 7.05 -4.15 -5.88
N VAL A 109 6.17 -5.06 -5.47
CA VAL A 109 5.10 -4.79 -4.53
C VAL A 109 5.63 -4.35 -3.14
N ARG A 110 6.77 -4.88 -2.70
CA ARG A 110 7.44 -4.42 -1.47
C ARG A 110 7.97 -2.99 -1.61
N LEU A 111 8.63 -2.68 -2.73
CA LEU A 111 9.14 -1.35 -3.03
C LEU A 111 8.00 -0.31 -3.03
N GLU A 112 6.92 -0.58 -3.76
CA GLU A 112 5.75 0.30 -3.83
C GLU A 112 5.08 0.50 -2.46
N ALA A 113 4.94 -0.57 -1.67
CA ALA A 113 4.43 -0.46 -0.30
C ALA A 113 5.33 0.44 0.57
N ALA A 114 6.66 0.29 0.47
CA ALA A 114 7.62 1.09 1.21
C ALA A 114 7.59 2.58 0.80
N ALA A 115 7.53 2.85 -0.51
CA ALA A 115 7.42 4.19 -1.03
C ALA A 115 6.09 4.86 -0.65
N LYS A 116 4.99 4.11 -0.59
CA LYS A 116 3.70 4.56 -0.04
C LYS A 116 3.81 4.93 1.44
N ALA A 117 4.48 4.10 2.24
CA ALA A 117 4.70 4.39 3.65
C ALA A 117 5.58 5.65 3.86
N ASP A 118 6.48 5.98 2.93
CA ASP A 118 7.22 7.24 2.97
C ASP A 118 6.37 8.48 2.62
N GLY A 119 5.32 8.29 1.81
CA GLY A 119 4.40 9.36 1.40
C GLY A 119 4.93 10.26 0.28
N ARG A 120 6.08 9.93 -0.33
CA ARG A 120 6.73 10.73 -1.38
C ARG A 120 6.82 10.03 -2.75
N LEU A 121 6.13 8.90 -2.93
CA LEU A 121 6.05 8.04 -4.14
C LEU A 121 6.49 8.68 -5.47
N LEU A 122 5.91 9.82 -5.85
CA LEU A 122 6.16 10.47 -7.15
C LEU A 122 7.57 11.06 -7.32
N ARG A 123 8.47 10.93 -6.34
CA ARG A 123 9.83 11.51 -6.36
C ARG A 123 10.93 10.47 -6.14
N LEU A 124 10.57 9.20 -6.01
CA LEU A 124 11.50 8.16 -5.62
C LEU A 124 11.94 7.37 -6.85
N ASP A 125 13.24 7.34 -7.10
CA ASP A 125 13.85 6.45 -8.08
C ASP A 125 13.77 5.02 -7.53
N PRO A 126 13.12 4.06 -8.23
CA PRO A 126 13.03 2.68 -7.78
C PRO A 126 14.39 2.05 -7.51
N THR A 127 15.43 2.43 -8.24
CA THR A 127 16.80 1.90 -8.04
C THR A 127 17.45 2.40 -6.76
N SER A 128 16.89 3.44 -6.12
CA SER A 128 17.37 3.97 -4.85
C SER A 128 16.79 3.26 -3.61
N VAL A 129 15.90 2.28 -3.80
CA VAL A 129 15.30 1.50 -2.71
C VAL A 129 16.01 0.17 -2.59
N VAL A 130 16.59 -0.08 -1.43
CA VAL A 130 17.20 -1.37 -1.12
C VAL A 130 16.28 -2.13 -0.17
N VAL A 131 15.77 -3.29 -0.60
CA VAL A 131 14.92 -4.16 0.22
C VAL A 131 15.76 -5.30 0.78
N HIS A 132 15.76 -5.44 2.11
CA HIS A 132 16.41 -6.55 2.82
C HIS A 132 15.35 -7.51 3.34
N THR A 133 15.43 -8.78 2.94
CA THR A 133 14.35 -9.74 3.15
C THR A 133 14.71 -10.79 4.21
N ALA A 134 13.76 -11.10 5.09
CA ALA A 134 13.84 -12.18 6.07
C ALA A 134 12.52 -12.99 6.05
N GLY A 135 12.34 -13.81 5.01
CA GLY A 135 11.08 -14.53 4.80
C GLY A 135 9.95 -13.58 4.40
N SER A 136 8.84 -13.60 5.16
CA SER A 136 7.68 -12.74 4.92
C SER A 136 7.79 -11.36 5.56
N THR A 137 8.78 -11.12 6.41
CA THR A 137 9.12 -9.80 6.93
C THR A 137 10.36 -9.26 6.23
N TRP A 138 10.43 -7.94 6.11
CA TRP A 138 11.49 -7.28 5.37
C TRP A 138 11.66 -5.84 5.86
N THR A 139 12.80 -5.25 5.53
CA THR A 139 13.04 -3.81 5.68
C THR A 139 13.38 -3.21 4.33
N ALA A 140 13.13 -1.92 4.18
CA ALA A 140 13.56 -1.15 3.03
C ALA A 140 14.26 0.12 3.49
N SER A 141 15.40 0.40 2.86
CA SER A 141 16.13 1.64 3.04
C SER A 141 15.85 2.53 1.85
N LEU A 142 15.24 3.69 2.12
CA LEU A 142 14.99 4.75 1.16
C LEU A 142 15.92 5.92 1.48
N PRO A 143 16.29 6.77 0.50
CA PRO A 143 17.15 7.93 0.74
C PRO A 143 16.66 8.88 1.84
N SER A 144 15.35 8.94 2.06
CA SER A 144 14.72 9.82 3.07
C SER A 144 14.12 9.08 4.27
N ALA A 145 14.24 7.75 4.30
CA ALA A 145 13.70 6.88 5.34
C ALA A 145 14.51 5.57 5.39
N PRO A 146 15.58 5.49 6.19
CA PRO A 146 16.50 4.35 6.17
C PRO A 146 15.90 3.05 6.73
N ASP A 147 14.82 3.12 7.51
CA ASP A 147 14.27 1.98 8.27
C ASP A 147 12.75 1.79 8.06
N VAL A 148 12.31 1.67 6.81
CA VAL A 148 10.93 1.25 6.54
C VAL A 148 10.80 -0.24 6.84
N ARG A 149 9.86 -0.61 7.70
CA ARG A 149 9.56 -2.01 7.99
C ARG A 149 8.43 -2.49 7.11
N GLY A 150 8.44 -3.74 6.73
CA GLY A 150 7.37 -4.33 5.94
C GLY A 150 7.13 -5.80 6.21
N ARG A 151 5.96 -6.24 5.75
CA ARG A 151 5.58 -7.64 5.74
C ARG A 151 4.70 -7.95 4.54
N ASP A 152 4.82 -9.16 4.04
CA ASP A 152 3.90 -9.70 3.05
C ASP A 152 2.59 -10.12 3.72
N LEU A 153 1.49 -9.99 2.98
CA LEU A 153 0.14 -10.26 3.47
C LEU A 153 -0.61 -11.17 2.50
N PRO A 154 -1.57 -11.98 2.99
CA PRO A 154 -2.56 -12.59 2.11
C PRO A 154 -3.38 -11.47 1.45
N GLY A 155 -3.50 -11.54 0.12
CA GLY A 155 -4.25 -10.57 -0.68
C GLY A 155 -5.45 -11.18 -1.38
N PRO A 156 -6.07 -10.42 -2.30
CA PRO A 156 -7.09 -10.97 -3.21
C PRO A 156 -6.57 -12.21 -3.95
N PRO A 157 -7.44 -13.18 -4.30
CA PRO A 157 -7.03 -14.36 -5.06
C PRO A 157 -6.24 -14.01 -6.33
N GLY A 158 -5.12 -14.70 -6.55
CA GLY A 158 -4.24 -14.46 -7.70
C GLY A 158 -3.51 -13.11 -7.66
N SER A 159 -3.30 -12.54 -6.46
CA SER A 159 -2.57 -11.29 -6.27
C SER A 159 -1.49 -11.41 -5.20
N VAL A 160 -0.41 -10.68 -5.40
CA VAL A 160 0.70 -10.46 -4.46
C VAL A 160 0.38 -9.19 -3.68
N LEU A 161 0.40 -9.22 -2.34
CA LEU A 161 0.18 -8.03 -1.48
C LEU A 161 1.32 -7.90 -0.45
N SER A 162 1.82 -6.69 -0.29
CA SER A 162 2.76 -6.34 0.79
C SER A 162 2.34 -5.04 1.47
N ALA A 163 2.74 -4.89 2.73
CA ALA A 163 2.51 -3.70 3.54
C ALA A 163 3.81 -3.21 4.15
N ALA A 164 3.91 -1.90 4.36
CA ALA A 164 5.05 -1.25 4.95
C ALA A 164 4.62 -0.12 5.90
N TRP A 165 5.45 0.18 6.89
CA TRP A 165 5.22 1.25 7.86
C TRP A 165 6.53 1.86 8.34
N ARG A 166 6.40 3.07 8.89
CA ARG A 166 7.51 3.85 9.45
C ARG A 166 7.20 4.23 10.88
N SER A 167 8.16 4.03 11.76
CA SER A 167 8.12 4.58 13.11
C SER A 167 8.56 6.05 13.12
N ALA A 168 8.08 6.78 14.12
CA ALA A 168 8.52 8.15 14.42
C ALA A 168 10.00 8.22 14.81
#